data_AF-A0A1H5PB43-F1
#
_entry.id   AF-A0A1H5PB43-F1
#
_cell.length_a   1.000
_cell.length_b   1.000
_cell.length_c   1.000
_cell.angle_alpha   90.00
_cell.angle_beta   90.00
_cell.angle_gamma   90.00
#
_symmetry.space_group_name_H-M   'P 1'
#
loop_
_entity.id
_entity.type
_entity.pdbx_description
1 polymer ?
#
loop_
_entity_poly.entity_id
_entity_poly.type
_entity_poly.pdbx_seq_one_letter_code
_entity_poly.pdbx_strand_id
1 'polypeptide(L)'
;MNTRLLNRLLLLLLLLSPGAFADDAAVYFTNGVHNTEGCNEQNGNCIAKRLPGEPSDPFFPAQWISDWTMYRVMHNYEKNPPPYSNPPSTLQPSDYTVSKGTSYYDTTYIPADGDGFGAMMEHYEKYCLPIFPIKNNNYSCSFVSLGNKAYFLTYPQDRPKDMPACCMFSPMNHPPRQDFVQHLPYSVERSQHLNGSVQAYALDLQSPSGPILFGYAFNKQLTGKPPYRLPQSFFFSGDTSVANAPIVSQNYTHFRIAKPDPAETWNQVAAMCPSNPPPCQLFEPPAAQSNGHKAQWNQLMQRKP
;
A
#
# COMPACT_ATOMS: atom_id res chain seq x y z
N MET A 1 7.55 50.99 -31.87
CA MET A 1 7.21 50.40 -30.56
C MET A 1 8.47 50.39 -29.70
N ASN A 2 8.44 51.01 -28.52
CA ASN A 2 9.64 51.29 -27.72
C ASN A 2 10.15 50.00 -27.05
N THR A 3 11.33 49.51 -27.46
CA THR A 3 11.97 48.27 -26.97
C THR A 3 12.17 48.23 -25.46
N ARG A 4 12.25 49.40 -24.80
CA ARG A 4 12.30 49.51 -23.32
C ARG A 4 10.99 49.15 -22.61
N LEU A 5 9.82 49.35 -23.24
CA LEU A 5 8.54 48.94 -22.65
C LEU A 5 8.32 47.43 -22.76
N LEU A 6 8.77 46.81 -23.85
CA LEU A 6 8.64 45.37 -24.07
C LEU A 6 9.48 44.57 -23.06
N ASN A 7 10.71 45.02 -22.78
CA ASN A 7 11.58 44.38 -21.78
C ASN A 7 11.04 44.51 -20.34
N ARG A 8 10.36 45.62 -20.00
CA ARG A 8 9.74 45.77 -18.68
C ARG A 8 8.50 44.89 -18.50
N LEU A 9 7.73 44.66 -19.56
CA LEU A 9 6.59 43.74 -19.52
C LEU A 9 7.01 42.27 -19.36
N LEU A 10 8.10 41.84 -20.02
CA LEU A 10 8.62 40.48 -19.91
C LEU A 10 9.14 40.15 -18.51
N LEU A 11 9.79 41.12 -17.84
CA LEU A 11 10.29 40.96 -16.47
C LEU A 11 9.16 40.91 -15.42
N LEU A 12 8.03 41.58 -15.65
CA LEU A 12 6.85 41.47 -14.79
C LEU A 12 6.10 40.15 -14.98
N LEU A 13 6.09 39.58 -16.18
CA LEU A 13 5.51 38.26 -16.44
C LEU A 13 6.31 37.12 -15.79
N LEU A 14 7.63 37.27 -15.66
CA LEU A 14 8.48 36.29 -14.96
C LEU A 14 8.35 36.34 -13.43
N LEU A 15 7.91 37.48 -12.86
CA LEU A 15 7.67 37.65 -11.43
C LEU A 15 6.23 37.31 -10.99
N LEU A 16 5.32 37.15 -11.95
CA LEU A 16 3.93 36.74 -11.75
C LEU A 16 3.66 35.30 -12.18
N SER A 17 4.65 34.60 -12.73
CA SER A 17 4.62 33.14 -12.75
C SER A 17 4.62 32.71 -11.28
N PRO A 18 3.55 32.06 -10.77
CA PRO A 18 3.72 31.25 -9.59
C PRO A 18 4.81 30.27 -10.03
N GLY A 19 5.99 30.38 -9.41
CA GLY A 19 6.89 29.25 -9.42
C GLY A 19 6.03 28.10 -8.94
N ALA A 20 5.71 27.17 -9.84
CA ALA A 20 5.16 25.89 -9.47
C ALA A 20 6.30 25.25 -8.66
N PHE A 21 6.38 25.61 -7.38
CA PHE A 21 6.89 24.72 -6.37
C PHE A 21 6.05 23.48 -6.58
N ALA A 22 6.64 22.49 -7.22
CA ALA A 22 6.05 21.17 -7.30
C ALA A 22 5.80 20.77 -5.86
N ASP A 23 4.53 20.83 -5.44
CA ASP A 23 4.09 20.18 -4.22
C ASP A 23 4.64 18.76 -4.32
N ASP A 24 5.51 18.41 -3.37
CA ASP A 24 6.25 17.17 -3.33
C ASP A 24 5.24 16.02 -3.44
N ALA A 25 5.04 15.51 -4.66
CA ALA A 25 3.90 14.67 -5.01
C ALA A 25 3.80 13.53 -3.99
N ALA A 26 2.58 13.10 -3.65
CA ALA A 26 2.31 12.06 -2.66
C ALA A 26 2.74 10.67 -3.15
N VAL A 27 4.03 10.52 -3.49
CA VAL A 27 4.70 9.30 -3.91
C VAL A 27 5.38 8.70 -2.67
N TYR A 28 5.16 7.41 -2.48
CA TYR A 28 5.64 6.68 -1.31
C TYR A 28 6.62 5.60 -1.74
N PHE A 29 7.74 5.45 -1.04
CA PHE A 29 8.67 4.35 -1.29
C PHE A 29 7.99 3.00 -1.02
N THR A 30 8.01 2.11 -2.01
CA THR A 30 7.37 0.78 -1.89
C THR A 30 8.31 -0.37 -2.27
N ASN A 31 9.61 -0.09 -2.38
CA ASN A 31 10.62 -1.06 -2.76
C ASN A 31 10.27 -1.83 -4.05
N GLY A 32 9.70 -1.18 -5.07
CA GLY A 32 9.34 -1.82 -6.34
C GLY A 32 7.95 -2.45 -6.38
N VAL A 33 7.26 -2.61 -5.24
CA VAL A 33 5.98 -3.35 -5.19
C VAL A 33 4.84 -2.55 -5.84
N HIS A 34 4.74 -1.25 -5.54
CA HIS A 34 3.69 -0.37 -6.08
C HIS A 34 4.23 0.77 -6.95
N ASN A 35 5.54 1.00 -6.95
CA ASN A 35 6.22 1.96 -7.82
C ASN A 35 7.72 1.68 -7.81
N THR A 36 8.44 2.35 -8.71
CA THR A 36 9.89 2.32 -8.80
C THR A 36 10.57 3.48 -8.09
N GLU A 37 9.85 4.24 -7.26
CA GLU A 37 10.44 5.35 -6.51
C GLU A 37 11.56 4.80 -5.62
N GLY A 38 12.76 5.41 -5.68
CA GLY A 38 13.95 4.94 -4.96
C GLY A 38 14.63 3.69 -5.53
N CYS A 39 14.06 3.00 -6.53
CA CYS A 39 14.65 1.82 -7.17
C CYS A 39 15.44 2.20 -8.42
N ASN A 40 16.69 1.76 -8.52
CA ASN A 40 17.60 2.11 -9.62
C ASN A 40 18.71 1.06 -9.80
N GLU A 41 19.50 1.19 -10.87
CA GLU A 41 20.56 0.21 -11.18
C GLU A 41 21.57 0.01 -10.03
N GLN A 42 21.85 1.04 -9.24
CA GLN A 42 22.83 0.97 -8.14
C GLN A 42 22.35 0.08 -6.98
N ASN A 43 21.03 -0.02 -6.78
CA ASN A 43 20.42 -0.94 -5.81
C ASN A 43 19.78 -2.16 -6.46
N GLY A 44 20.16 -2.47 -7.71
CA GLY A 44 19.64 -3.62 -8.44
C GLY A 44 18.14 -3.52 -8.76
N ASN A 45 17.64 -2.30 -8.95
CA ASN A 45 16.21 -2.00 -9.16
C ASN A 45 15.30 -2.55 -8.05
N CYS A 46 15.80 -2.56 -6.81
CA CYS A 46 15.12 -3.19 -5.67
C CYS A 46 14.77 -4.68 -5.89
N ILE A 47 15.49 -5.40 -6.75
CA ILE A 47 15.28 -6.83 -6.95
C ILE A 47 16.10 -7.58 -5.90
N ALA A 48 15.41 -8.38 -5.09
CA ALA A 48 16.04 -9.17 -4.04
C ALA A 48 16.74 -10.40 -4.64
N LYS A 49 18.06 -10.45 -4.50
CA LYS A 49 18.87 -11.57 -4.98
C LYS A 49 18.53 -12.86 -4.20
N ARG A 50 18.27 -13.95 -4.93
CA ARG A 50 18.07 -15.29 -4.34
C ARG A 50 19.40 -16.00 -4.10
N LEU A 51 19.53 -16.67 -2.95
CA LEU A 51 20.67 -17.53 -2.63
C LEU A 51 20.45 -18.96 -3.19
N PRO A 52 21.53 -19.72 -3.43
CA PRO A 52 21.41 -21.12 -3.83
C PRO A 52 20.57 -21.92 -2.83
N GLY A 53 19.54 -22.62 -3.33
CA GLY A 53 18.62 -23.42 -2.52
C GLY A 53 17.40 -22.65 -2.00
N GLU A 54 17.32 -21.34 -2.19
CA GLU A 54 16.11 -20.58 -1.88
C GLU A 54 14.97 -20.90 -2.87
N PRO A 55 13.71 -20.83 -2.41
CA PRO A 55 12.57 -21.11 -3.27
C PRO A 55 12.39 -20.05 -4.35
N SER A 56 11.82 -20.47 -5.49
CA SER A 56 11.41 -19.58 -6.58
C SER A 56 10.32 -18.60 -6.14
N ASP A 57 10.27 -17.46 -6.81
CA ASP A 57 9.26 -16.44 -6.56
C ASP A 57 7.84 -16.95 -6.90
N PRO A 58 6.90 -16.89 -5.96
CA PRO A 58 5.50 -17.10 -6.24
C PRO A 58 4.99 -16.02 -7.21
N PHE A 59 4.23 -16.46 -8.21
CA PHE A 59 3.45 -15.57 -9.07
C PHE A 59 2.01 -15.51 -8.57
N PHE A 60 1.49 -14.29 -8.41
CA PHE A 60 0.06 -14.11 -8.19
C PHE A 60 -0.71 -14.37 -9.50
N PRO A 61 -1.94 -14.93 -9.44
CA PRO A 61 -2.82 -15.00 -10.60
C PRO A 61 -3.11 -13.61 -11.19
N ALA A 62 -3.44 -13.55 -12.49
CA ALA A 62 -3.72 -12.28 -13.18
C ALA A 62 -4.98 -11.58 -12.64
N GLN A 63 -5.97 -12.37 -12.24
CA GLN A 63 -7.22 -11.91 -11.67
C GLN A 63 -7.54 -12.74 -10.45
N TRP A 64 -7.78 -12.09 -9.32
CA TRP A 64 -8.14 -12.79 -8.10
C TRP A 64 -8.89 -11.91 -7.13
N ILE A 65 -9.59 -12.59 -6.24
CA ILE A 65 -10.32 -11.99 -5.14
C ILE A 65 -10.01 -12.80 -3.88
N SER A 66 -9.77 -12.13 -2.77
CA SER A 66 -9.59 -12.78 -1.49
C SER A 66 -10.18 -11.94 -0.39
N ASP A 67 -10.98 -12.57 0.45
CA ASP A 67 -11.34 -11.97 1.73
C ASP A 67 -10.12 -12.08 2.65
N TRP A 68 -10.10 -11.30 3.72
CA TRP A 68 -9.09 -11.44 4.75
C TRP A 68 -9.61 -11.10 6.13
N THR A 69 -8.99 -11.72 7.13
CA THR A 69 -9.09 -11.28 8.52
C THR A 69 -7.79 -10.58 8.88
N MET A 70 -7.89 -9.34 9.34
CA MET A 70 -6.76 -8.53 9.73
C MET A 70 -6.60 -8.55 11.24
N TYR A 71 -5.39 -8.85 11.69
CA TYR A 71 -4.96 -8.77 13.09
C TYR A 71 -3.98 -7.63 13.23
N ARG A 72 -4.36 -6.59 13.99
CA ARG A 72 -3.42 -5.54 14.42
C ARG A 72 -2.96 -5.90 15.82
N VAL A 73 -1.72 -6.32 15.97
CA VAL A 73 -1.11 -6.69 17.25
C VAL A 73 -0.39 -5.47 17.80
N MET A 74 -0.83 -4.98 18.96
CA MET A 74 -0.35 -3.76 19.63
C MET A 74 0.64 -4.08 20.74
N HIS A 75 0.53 -5.25 21.37
CA HIS A 75 1.36 -5.64 22.51
C HIS A 75 1.95 -7.04 22.28
N ASN A 76 3.10 -7.31 22.91
CA ASN A 76 3.81 -8.60 22.81
C ASN A 76 4.14 -9.04 21.37
N TYR A 77 4.13 -8.11 20.41
CA TYR A 77 4.29 -8.42 18.98
C TYR A 77 5.70 -8.93 18.65
N GLU A 78 6.71 -8.53 19.42
CA GLU A 78 8.11 -8.93 19.24
C GLU A 78 8.31 -10.43 19.47
N LYS A 79 7.51 -11.02 20.35
CA LYS A 79 7.53 -12.47 20.64
C LYS A 79 6.58 -13.26 19.75
N ASN A 80 5.77 -12.58 18.94
CA ASN A 80 4.71 -13.15 18.14
C ASN A 80 4.77 -12.64 16.68
N PRO A 81 5.92 -12.78 15.99
CA PRO A 81 6.06 -12.29 14.63
C PRO A 81 5.18 -13.06 13.63
N PRO A 82 4.63 -12.41 12.59
CA PRO A 82 3.96 -13.07 11.48
C PRO A 82 4.98 -13.83 10.60
N PRO A 83 4.54 -14.79 9.78
CA PRO A 83 3.15 -15.17 9.54
C PRO A 83 2.57 -16.09 10.62
N TYR A 84 1.26 -15.99 10.82
CA TYR A 84 0.44 -16.88 11.64
C TYR A 84 -0.96 -16.98 11.01
N SER A 85 -1.72 -18.05 11.25
CA SER A 85 -3.07 -18.23 10.67
C SER A 85 -4.15 -17.55 11.50
N ASN A 86 -3.94 -17.49 12.81
CA ASN A 86 -4.75 -16.83 13.82
C ASN A 86 -3.80 -16.14 14.81
N PRO A 87 -4.27 -15.21 15.66
CA PRO A 87 -3.46 -14.65 16.71
C PRO A 87 -2.80 -15.77 17.50
N PRO A 88 -1.46 -15.77 17.68
CA PRO A 88 -0.78 -16.77 18.48
C PRO A 88 -1.43 -16.93 19.86
N SER A 89 -1.54 -18.17 20.36
CA SER A 89 -2.18 -18.48 21.66
C SER A 89 -1.54 -17.78 22.88
N THR A 90 -0.33 -17.27 22.69
CA THR A 90 0.44 -16.45 23.63
C THR A 90 -0.04 -14.98 23.70
N LEU A 91 -0.85 -14.52 22.75
CA LEU A 91 -1.48 -13.19 22.78
C LEU A 91 -2.82 -13.25 23.52
N GLN A 92 -3.08 -12.24 24.35
CA GLN A 92 -4.38 -12.02 24.96
C GLN A 92 -5.29 -11.20 24.04
N PRO A 93 -6.63 -11.24 24.18
CA PRO A 93 -7.53 -10.39 23.40
C PRO A 93 -7.27 -8.88 23.53
N SER A 94 -6.63 -8.44 24.61
CA SER A 94 -6.18 -7.05 24.79
C SER A 94 -4.95 -6.68 23.97
N ASP A 95 -4.23 -7.67 23.44
CA ASP A 95 -2.98 -7.47 22.72
C ASP A 95 -3.20 -7.20 21.22
N TYR A 96 -4.40 -7.48 20.69
CA TYR A 96 -4.70 -7.31 19.28
C TYR A 96 -6.15 -6.85 19.02
N THR A 97 -6.38 -6.21 17.87
CA THR A 97 -7.71 -5.98 17.32
C THR A 97 -7.93 -6.79 16.05
N VAL A 98 -9.18 -7.11 15.76
CA VAL A 98 -9.59 -7.88 14.57
C VAL A 98 -10.45 -7.01 13.68
N SER A 99 -10.18 -7.02 12.38
CA SER A 99 -11.07 -6.48 11.36
C SER A 99 -11.08 -7.34 10.11
N LYS A 100 -11.87 -6.96 9.11
CA LYS A 100 -12.08 -7.73 7.89
C LYS A 100 -12.07 -6.84 6.66
N GLY A 101 -11.98 -7.48 5.51
CA GLY A 101 -12.10 -6.83 4.23
C GLY A 101 -11.82 -7.79 3.08
N THR A 102 -11.69 -7.21 1.90
CA THR A 102 -11.49 -7.97 0.66
C THR A 102 -10.52 -7.26 -0.26
N SER A 103 -9.64 -8.04 -0.86
CA SER A 103 -8.70 -7.60 -1.88
C SER A 103 -9.14 -8.09 -3.26
N TYR A 104 -9.10 -7.22 -4.25
CA TYR A 104 -9.50 -7.45 -5.63
C TYR A 104 -8.37 -7.02 -6.55
N TYR A 105 -8.01 -7.86 -7.51
CA TYR A 105 -6.91 -7.60 -8.43
C TYR A 105 -7.27 -8.02 -9.85
N ASP A 106 -6.88 -7.20 -10.82
CA ASP A 106 -7.01 -7.48 -12.25
C ASP A 106 -5.86 -6.84 -13.02
N THR A 107 -4.89 -7.64 -13.46
CA THR A 107 -3.74 -7.15 -14.22
C THR A 107 -4.06 -6.82 -15.68
N THR A 108 -5.26 -7.18 -16.16
CA THR A 108 -5.69 -6.95 -17.55
C THR A 108 -6.40 -5.61 -17.75
N TYR A 109 -6.73 -4.92 -16.65
CA TYR A 109 -7.38 -3.60 -16.70
C TYR A 109 -6.46 -2.56 -17.36
N ILE A 110 -7.01 -1.78 -18.29
CA ILE A 110 -6.35 -0.62 -18.89
C ILE A 110 -7.18 0.63 -18.53
N PRO A 111 -6.60 1.64 -17.86
CA PRO A 111 -7.32 2.87 -17.55
C PRO A 111 -7.65 3.65 -18.84
N ALA A 112 -8.74 4.42 -18.81
CA ALA A 112 -9.24 5.14 -19.97
C ALA A 112 -8.26 6.18 -20.56
N ASP A 113 -7.36 6.70 -19.73
CA ASP A 113 -6.30 7.64 -20.14
C ASP A 113 -4.99 6.96 -20.57
N GLY A 114 -4.93 5.62 -20.51
CA GLY A 114 -3.77 4.84 -20.90
C GLY A 114 -2.58 4.93 -19.95
N ASP A 115 -2.73 5.53 -18.76
CA ASP A 115 -1.63 5.67 -17.79
C ASP A 115 -1.37 4.37 -17.04
N GLY A 116 -0.54 3.50 -17.62
CA GLY A 116 -0.17 2.21 -17.06
C GLY A 116 -1.24 1.14 -17.27
N PHE A 117 -1.23 0.11 -16.42
CA PHE A 117 -2.16 -1.01 -16.50
C PHE A 117 -2.37 -1.65 -15.12
N GLY A 118 -3.39 -2.48 -15.03
CA GLY A 118 -3.81 -3.17 -13.83
C GLY A 118 -4.78 -2.37 -12.97
N ALA A 119 -5.62 -3.06 -12.22
CA ALA A 119 -6.46 -2.52 -11.17
C ALA A 119 -6.30 -3.33 -9.87
N MET A 120 -6.36 -2.63 -8.75
CA MET A 120 -6.39 -3.19 -7.40
C MET A 120 -7.42 -2.41 -6.59
N MET A 121 -8.17 -3.11 -5.76
CA MET A 121 -8.90 -2.52 -4.63
C MET A 121 -8.63 -3.35 -3.38
N GLU A 122 -8.24 -2.68 -2.30
CA GLU A 122 -8.34 -3.24 -0.95
C GLU A 122 -9.44 -2.52 -0.20
N HIS A 123 -10.53 -3.24 0.08
CA HIS A 123 -11.66 -2.73 0.83
C HIS A 123 -11.55 -3.17 2.29
N TYR A 124 -11.65 -2.21 3.21
CA TYR A 124 -11.55 -2.38 4.65
C TYR A 124 -12.92 -2.13 5.29
N GLU A 125 -13.44 -3.11 6.03
CA GLU A 125 -14.75 -3.02 6.68
C GLU A 125 -14.62 -2.46 8.10
N LYS A 126 -15.27 -1.32 8.36
CA LYS A 126 -15.38 -0.64 9.67
C LYS A 126 -14.05 -0.25 10.34
N TYR A 127 -12.91 -0.62 9.77
CA TYR A 127 -11.60 -0.37 10.32
C TYR A 127 -10.57 -0.20 9.20
N CYS A 128 -10.29 1.05 8.86
CA CYS A 128 -9.41 1.43 7.77
C CYS A 128 -7.93 1.11 8.07
N LEU A 129 -7.14 0.94 7.01
CA LEU A 129 -5.72 0.59 7.05
C LEU A 129 -4.89 1.51 8.01
N PRO A 130 -4.25 0.98 9.06
CA PRO A 130 -3.58 1.78 10.09
C PRO A 130 -2.13 2.18 9.71
N ILE A 131 -1.85 2.56 8.46
CA ILE A 131 -0.50 2.98 8.03
C ILE A 131 -0.23 4.48 8.20
N PHE A 132 -1.28 5.26 8.49
CA PHE A 132 -1.21 6.69 8.74
C PHE A 132 -1.43 6.98 10.23
N PRO A 133 -0.86 8.09 10.74
CA PRO A 133 -1.04 8.54 12.13
C PRO A 133 -2.47 9.07 12.39
N ILE A 134 -3.46 8.19 12.30
CA ILE A 134 -4.87 8.50 12.50
C ILE A 134 -5.29 7.95 13.86
N LYS A 135 -5.76 8.85 14.74
CA LYS A 135 -6.18 8.49 16.11
C LYS A 135 -7.37 7.54 16.15
N ASN A 136 -8.27 7.67 15.18
CA ASN A 136 -9.45 6.83 15.08
C ASN A 136 -9.71 6.45 13.60
N ASN A 137 -9.32 5.24 13.25
CA ASN A 137 -9.53 4.63 11.94
C ASN A 137 -10.72 3.64 11.93
N ASN A 138 -11.66 3.76 12.88
CA ASN A 138 -12.87 2.94 12.95
C ASN A 138 -13.93 3.39 11.91
N TYR A 139 -13.61 3.28 10.63
CA TYR A 139 -14.52 3.54 9.51
C TYR A 139 -14.13 2.67 8.30
N SER A 140 -15.06 2.47 7.38
CA SER A 140 -14.82 1.69 6.17
C SER A 140 -14.11 2.53 5.11
N CYS A 141 -13.15 1.94 4.41
CA CYS A 141 -12.41 2.64 3.37
C CYS A 141 -11.93 1.70 2.27
N SER A 142 -11.53 2.26 1.14
CA SER A 142 -10.88 1.50 0.07
C SER A 142 -9.65 2.20 -0.46
N PHE A 143 -8.57 1.45 -0.65
CA PHE A 143 -7.42 1.87 -1.44
C PHE A 143 -7.55 1.28 -2.83
N VAL A 144 -7.58 2.13 -3.86
CA VAL A 144 -7.83 1.70 -5.24
C VAL A 144 -6.72 2.19 -6.14
N SER A 145 -5.95 1.28 -6.74
CA SER A 145 -4.93 1.63 -7.74
C SER A 145 -5.45 1.29 -9.14
N LEU A 146 -5.42 2.26 -10.05
CA LEU A 146 -5.83 2.16 -11.46
C LEU A 146 -4.69 2.62 -12.35
N GLY A 147 -4.08 1.68 -13.06
CA GLY A 147 -2.87 1.96 -13.81
C GLY A 147 -1.75 2.38 -12.87
N ASN A 148 -1.22 3.59 -13.04
CA ASN A 148 -0.17 4.15 -12.16
C ASN A 148 -0.71 5.06 -11.04
N LYS A 149 -2.03 5.23 -10.90
CA LYS A 149 -2.62 6.17 -9.93
C LYS A 149 -3.38 5.43 -8.84
N ALA A 150 -3.26 5.91 -7.61
CA ALA A 150 -4.02 5.39 -6.48
C ALA A 150 -4.96 6.44 -5.89
N TYR A 151 -6.13 5.98 -5.49
CA TYR A 151 -7.21 6.75 -4.89
C TYR A 151 -7.57 6.15 -3.54
N PHE A 152 -8.10 6.99 -2.67
CA PHE A 152 -8.64 6.57 -1.38
C PHE A 152 -10.12 6.92 -1.35
N LEU A 153 -10.96 5.94 -1.01
CA LEU A 153 -12.41 6.08 -0.95
C LEU A 153 -12.90 5.89 0.49
N THR A 154 -13.92 6.65 0.89
CA THR A 154 -14.59 6.53 2.19
C THR A 154 -16.10 6.55 2.01
N TYR A 155 -16.81 5.89 2.93
CA TYR A 155 -18.20 5.50 2.71
C TYR A 155 -19.17 6.26 3.63
N PRO A 156 -20.28 6.84 3.13
CA PRO A 156 -21.18 7.69 3.92
C PRO A 156 -21.71 7.09 5.23
N GLN A 157 -21.73 5.76 5.35
CA GLN A 157 -22.26 5.02 6.49
C GLN A 157 -21.46 5.27 7.77
N ASP A 158 -20.14 5.39 7.67
CA ASP A 158 -19.23 5.52 8.82
C ASP A 158 -18.05 6.49 8.58
N ARG A 159 -18.00 7.16 7.43
CA ARG A 159 -17.01 8.18 7.10
C ARG A 159 -16.98 9.32 8.14
N PRO A 160 -15.79 9.69 8.66
CA PRO A 160 -15.62 10.85 9.53
C PRO A 160 -16.12 12.15 8.87
N LYS A 161 -16.69 13.06 9.66
CA LYS A 161 -17.41 14.26 9.18
C LYS A 161 -16.60 15.12 8.18
N ASP A 162 -15.30 15.25 8.42
CA ASP A 162 -14.43 16.14 7.65
C ASP A 162 -13.59 15.39 6.60
N MET A 163 -13.84 14.09 6.41
CA MET A 163 -13.11 13.26 5.45
C MET A 163 -13.83 13.28 4.09
N PRO A 164 -13.11 13.53 2.97
CA PRO A 164 -13.71 13.53 1.64
C PRO A 164 -14.13 12.12 1.22
N ALA A 165 -15.17 12.01 0.39
CA ALA A 165 -15.61 10.73 -0.19
C ALA A 165 -14.50 10.04 -1.00
N CYS A 166 -13.71 10.85 -1.70
CA CYS A 166 -12.58 10.41 -2.48
C CYS A 166 -11.48 11.47 -2.50
N CYS A 167 -10.23 11.02 -2.54
CA CYS A 167 -9.05 11.82 -2.84
C CYS A 167 -8.00 11.01 -3.62
N MET A 168 -7.06 11.71 -4.27
CA MET A 168 -5.89 11.11 -4.92
C MET A 168 -4.85 10.73 -3.86
N PHE A 169 -4.65 9.44 -3.67
CA PHE A 169 -3.68 8.92 -2.70
C PHE A 169 -2.25 9.09 -3.20
N SER A 170 -1.98 8.69 -4.43
CA SER A 170 -0.66 8.84 -5.06
C SER A 170 -0.81 8.92 -6.58
N PRO A 171 -0.10 9.84 -7.25
CA PRO A 171 -0.02 9.86 -8.71
C PRO A 171 0.94 8.80 -9.28
N MET A 172 1.65 8.05 -8.40
CA MET A 172 2.61 7.01 -8.77
C MET A 172 2.51 5.84 -7.79
N ASN A 173 1.44 5.08 -7.92
CA ASN A 173 1.18 3.85 -7.20
C ASN A 173 0.32 2.92 -8.06
N HIS A 174 0.94 1.91 -8.63
CA HIS A 174 0.28 0.86 -9.38
C HIS A 174 -0.10 -0.33 -8.49
N PRO A 175 -1.06 -1.17 -8.93
CA PRO A 175 -1.27 -2.49 -8.35
C PRO A 175 0.03 -3.30 -8.30
N PRO A 176 0.27 -4.10 -7.25
CA PRO A 176 1.35 -5.08 -7.24
C PRO A 176 1.32 -5.93 -8.50
N ARG A 177 2.46 -5.97 -9.20
CA ARG A 177 2.64 -6.79 -10.41
C ARG A 177 2.67 -8.27 -10.04
N GLN A 178 2.36 -9.19 -10.96
CA GLN A 178 2.28 -10.62 -10.61
C GLN A 178 3.59 -11.19 -10.04
N ASP A 179 4.70 -10.57 -10.40
CA ASP A 179 6.08 -10.88 -10.02
C ASP A 179 6.59 -10.01 -8.86
N PHE A 180 5.75 -9.22 -8.18
CA PHE A 180 6.20 -8.26 -7.16
C PHE A 180 7.05 -8.89 -6.05
N VAL A 181 6.90 -10.20 -5.80
CA VAL A 181 7.66 -10.94 -4.79
C VAL A 181 9.15 -10.94 -5.07
N GLN A 182 9.58 -10.73 -6.32
CA GLN A 182 10.99 -10.54 -6.68
C GLN A 182 11.64 -9.39 -5.92
N HIS A 183 10.85 -8.42 -5.46
CA HIS A 183 11.33 -7.28 -4.69
C HIS A 183 11.52 -7.57 -3.20
N LEU A 184 11.06 -8.73 -2.71
CA LEU A 184 11.12 -9.08 -1.30
C LEU A 184 12.16 -10.19 -1.09
N PRO A 185 13.10 -10.06 -0.13
CA PRO A 185 14.03 -11.13 0.16
C PRO A 185 13.31 -12.29 0.85
N TYR A 186 13.77 -13.51 0.57
CA TYR A 186 13.26 -14.70 1.23
C TYR A 186 13.68 -14.71 2.71
N SER A 187 12.74 -15.04 3.60
CA SER A 187 12.97 -15.11 5.04
C SER A 187 12.95 -16.56 5.50
N VAL A 188 14.13 -17.14 5.77
CA VAL A 188 14.27 -18.51 6.28
C VAL A 188 13.54 -18.67 7.62
N GLU A 189 13.72 -17.72 8.54
CA GLU A 189 13.13 -17.73 9.88
C GLU A 189 11.60 -17.75 9.82
N ARG A 190 10.98 -16.78 9.14
CA ARG A 190 9.52 -16.70 8.99
C ARG A 190 8.94 -17.88 8.22
N SER A 191 9.73 -18.49 7.32
CA SER A 191 9.34 -19.70 6.61
C SER A 191 9.37 -20.97 7.46
N GLN A 192 9.85 -20.90 8.71
CA GLN A 192 9.68 -21.96 9.73
C GLN A 192 8.38 -21.81 10.52
N HIS A 193 7.73 -20.65 10.48
CA HIS A 193 6.43 -20.48 11.12
C HIS A 193 5.39 -21.42 10.49
N LEU A 194 4.30 -21.65 11.22
CA LEU A 194 3.24 -22.57 10.80
C LEU A 194 3.81 -23.95 10.48
N ASN A 195 4.73 -24.43 11.32
CA ASN A 195 5.43 -25.72 11.18
C ASN A 195 6.13 -25.88 9.81
N GLY A 196 6.69 -24.80 9.30
CA GLY A 196 7.39 -24.80 8.02
C GLY A 196 6.48 -25.02 6.82
N SER A 197 5.17 -24.74 6.90
CA SER A 197 4.23 -24.94 5.79
C SER A 197 4.19 -23.79 4.77
N VAL A 198 4.87 -22.67 5.06
CA VAL A 198 4.84 -21.44 4.24
C VAL A 198 6.21 -20.99 3.75
N GLN A 199 6.24 -20.23 2.65
CA GLN A 199 7.38 -19.45 2.18
C GLN A 199 7.09 -17.99 2.45
N ALA A 200 7.92 -17.34 3.26
CA ALA A 200 7.79 -15.94 3.61
C ALA A 200 8.85 -15.11 2.90
N TYR A 201 8.44 -13.97 2.36
CA TYR A 201 9.29 -12.99 1.71
C TYR A 201 9.02 -11.64 2.36
N ALA A 202 10.03 -11.02 2.95
CA ALA A 202 9.81 -9.86 3.82
C ALA A 202 11.01 -8.93 3.90
N LEU A 203 10.74 -7.64 4.00
CA LEU A 203 11.70 -6.61 4.38
C LEU A 203 11.55 -6.32 5.87
N ASP A 204 12.69 -6.30 6.57
CA ASP A 204 12.82 -5.76 7.91
C ASP A 204 13.73 -4.54 7.83
N LEU A 205 13.16 -3.36 8.05
CA LEU A 205 13.85 -2.09 7.90
C LEU A 205 13.86 -1.37 9.23
N GLN A 206 15.00 -0.77 9.56
CA GLN A 206 15.11 0.07 10.74
C GLN A 206 14.61 1.48 10.41
N SER A 207 13.81 2.08 11.30
CA SER A 207 13.43 3.48 11.19
C SER A 207 13.52 4.19 12.54
N PRO A 208 13.69 5.53 12.56
CA PRO A 208 13.60 6.31 13.80
C PRO A 208 12.30 6.12 14.58
N SER A 209 11.23 5.69 13.90
CA SER A 209 9.88 5.51 14.47
C SER A 209 9.60 4.05 14.89
N GLY A 210 10.57 3.14 14.73
CA GLY A 210 10.46 1.73 15.05
C GLY A 210 10.76 0.80 13.85
N PRO A 211 10.77 -0.53 14.07
CA PRO A 211 10.99 -1.49 13.01
C PRO A 211 9.84 -1.47 12.00
N ILE A 212 10.21 -1.40 10.73
CA ILE A 212 9.32 -1.41 9.59
C ILE A 212 9.36 -2.83 8.98
N LEU A 213 8.23 -3.52 9.04
CA LEU A 213 8.00 -4.83 8.45
C LEU A 213 7.15 -4.68 7.19
N PHE A 214 7.47 -5.41 6.12
CA PHE A 214 6.56 -5.62 5.00
C PHE A 214 6.87 -6.93 4.33
N GLY A 215 5.89 -7.80 4.24
CA GLY A 215 6.10 -9.10 3.65
C GLY A 215 4.84 -9.86 3.35
N TYR A 216 5.02 -10.90 2.55
CA TYR A 216 3.98 -11.81 2.14
C TYR A 216 4.41 -13.22 2.47
N ALA A 217 3.45 -14.04 2.89
CA ALA A 217 3.63 -15.48 3.04
C ALA A 217 2.72 -16.21 2.07
N PHE A 218 3.22 -17.33 1.56
CA PHE A 218 2.52 -18.22 0.63
C PHE A 218 2.64 -19.65 1.12
N ASN A 219 1.62 -20.47 0.86
CA ASN A 219 1.71 -21.89 1.15
C ASN A 219 2.80 -22.54 0.29
N LYS A 220 3.63 -23.42 0.87
CA LYS A 220 4.67 -24.17 0.14
C LYS A 220 4.05 -25.09 -0.91
N GLN A 221 2.92 -25.71 -0.56
CA GLN A 221 2.19 -26.63 -1.43
C GLN A 221 1.58 -25.87 -2.60
N LEU A 222 1.84 -26.35 -3.81
CA LEU A 222 1.23 -25.83 -5.03
C LEU A 222 -0.24 -26.26 -5.11
N THR A 223 -1.08 -25.41 -5.67
CA THR A 223 -2.50 -25.66 -5.92
C THR A 223 -2.92 -25.14 -7.29
N GLY A 224 -4.11 -25.54 -7.75
CA GLY A 224 -4.72 -25.04 -8.98
C GLY A 224 -4.09 -25.52 -10.29
N LYS A 225 -4.59 -24.95 -11.40
CA LYS A 225 -4.16 -25.23 -12.79
C LYS A 225 -4.13 -23.92 -13.60
N PRO A 226 -2.97 -23.45 -14.10
CA PRO A 226 -1.63 -23.99 -13.81
C PRO A 226 -1.30 -23.91 -12.31
N PRO A 227 -0.36 -24.75 -11.82
CA PRO A 227 0.02 -24.75 -10.41
C PRO A 227 0.53 -23.38 -9.94
N TYR A 228 0.04 -22.89 -8.81
CA TYR A 228 0.48 -21.67 -8.14
C TYR A 228 0.54 -21.87 -6.62
N ARG A 229 1.24 -20.98 -5.90
CA ARG A 229 1.24 -20.99 -4.43
C ARG A 229 0.14 -20.09 -3.92
N LEU A 230 -0.72 -20.64 -3.07
CA LEU A 230 -1.81 -19.86 -2.49
C LEU A 230 -1.24 -18.79 -1.54
N PRO A 231 -1.64 -17.51 -1.69
CA PRO A 231 -1.31 -16.48 -0.71
C PRO A 231 -1.87 -16.87 0.65
N GLN A 232 -1.06 -16.72 1.70
CA GLN A 232 -1.45 -17.05 3.07
C GLN A 232 -1.69 -15.78 3.88
N SER A 233 -0.76 -14.82 3.84
CA SER A 233 -0.92 -13.53 4.52
C SER A 233 -0.10 -12.44 3.86
N PHE A 234 -0.58 -11.21 3.97
CA PHE A 234 0.21 -9.98 3.85
C PHE A 234 0.40 -9.40 5.26
N PHE A 235 1.63 -9.04 5.62
CA PHE A 235 1.92 -8.47 6.93
C PHE A 235 2.84 -7.27 6.82
N PHE A 236 2.62 -6.26 7.66
CA PHE A 236 3.36 -5.01 7.61
C PHE A 236 3.33 -4.26 8.95
N SER A 237 4.24 -3.29 9.12
CA SER A 237 4.17 -2.29 10.19
C SER A 237 3.35 -1.09 9.73
N GLY A 238 2.29 -0.77 10.46
CA GLY A 238 1.54 0.46 10.34
C GLY A 238 2.19 1.61 11.13
N ASP A 239 1.44 2.68 11.39
CA ASP A 239 1.92 3.75 12.24
C ASP A 239 2.02 3.29 13.70
N THR A 240 3.24 3.32 14.25
CA THR A 240 3.56 2.87 15.61
C THR A 240 3.25 3.94 16.67
N SER A 241 2.96 5.17 16.26
CA SER A 241 2.82 6.31 17.15
C SER A 241 1.37 6.56 17.57
N VAL A 242 0.52 6.98 16.63
CA VAL A 242 -0.86 7.40 16.85
C VAL A 242 -1.83 6.25 16.62
N ALA A 243 -1.68 5.51 15.52
CA ALA A 243 -2.52 4.36 15.20
C ALA A 243 -2.16 3.11 16.02
N ASN A 244 -1.00 3.09 16.67
CA ASN A 244 -0.47 1.98 17.46
C ASN A 244 -0.60 0.64 16.71
N ALA A 245 0.04 0.53 15.56
CA ALA A 245 -0.03 -0.64 14.68
C ALA A 245 1.36 -1.22 14.36
N PRO A 246 2.13 -1.67 15.37
CA PRO A 246 3.50 -2.15 15.15
C PRO A 246 3.55 -3.40 14.28
N ILE A 247 2.56 -4.31 14.40
CA ILE A 247 2.38 -5.42 13.46
C ILE A 247 0.93 -5.49 13.02
N VAL A 248 0.72 -5.57 11.72
CA VAL A 248 -0.56 -5.89 11.10
C VAL A 248 -0.37 -7.14 10.23
N SER A 249 -1.26 -8.12 10.37
CA SER A 249 -1.31 -9.32 9.53
C SER A 249 -2.70 -9.45 8.92
N GLN A 250 -2.79 -9.30 7.60
CA GLN A 250 -3.96 -9.62 6.79
C GLN A 250 -3.85 -11.08 6.33
N ASN A 251 -4.67 -11.95 6.92
CA ASN A 251 -4.67 -13.36 6.62
C ASN A 251 -5.73 -13.66 5.57
N TYR A 252 -5.28 -14.13 4.41
CA TYR A 252 -6.15 -14.38 3.27
C TYR A 252 -7.07 -15.58 3.52
N THR A 253 -8.34 -15.41 3.15
CA THR A 253 -9.42 -16.39 3.27
C THR A 253 -10.28 -16.34 2.01
N HIS A 254 -10.94 -17.45 1.65
CA HIS A 254 -11.78 -17.55 0.44
C HIS A 254 -11.10 -17.05 -0.84
N PHE A 255 -9.79 -17.26 -0.96
CA PHE A 255 -9.03 -16.90 -2.14
C PHE A 255 -9.59 -17.63 -3.35
N ARG A 256 -9.81 -16.88 -4.43
CA ARG A 256 -10.35 -17.40 -5.69
C ARG A 256 -9.77 -16.64 -6.87
N ILE A 257 -9.45 -17.38 -7.92
CA ILE A 257 -9.11 -16.83 -9.23
C ILE A 257 -10.43 -16.48 -9.92
N ALA A 258 -10.77 -15.21 -9.90
CA ALA A 258 -12.01 -14.69 -10.46
C ALA A 258 -11.78 -13.25 -10.91
N LYS A 259 -12.46 -12.86 -11.99
CA LYS A 259 -12.49 -11.46 -12.42
C LYS A 259 -13.33 -10.65 -11.43
N PRO A 260 -12.79 -9.59 -10.81
CA PRO A 260 -13.60 -8.69 -9.99
C PRO A 260 -14.69 -8.00 -10.82
N ASP A 261 -15.84 -7.74 -10.22
CA ASP A 261 -16.86 -6.90 -10.83
C ASP A 261 -16.41 -5.43 -10.75
N PRO A 262 -16.19 -4.74 -11.89
CA PRO A 262 -15.84 -3.32 -11.88
C PRO A 262 -16.85 -2.44 -11.14
N ALA A 263 -18.15 -2.76 -11.18
CA ALA A 263 -19.21 -1.98 -10.54
C ALA A 263 -19.08 -1.99 -9.01
N GLU A 264 -18.64 -3.12 -8.46
CA GLU A 264 -18.39 -3.29 -7.02
C GLU A 264 -16.98 -2.86 -6.61
N THR A 265 -16.11 -2.49 -7.55
CA THR A 265 -14.70 -2.17 -7.28
C THR A 265 -14.30 -0.81 -7.83
N TRP A 266 -13.56 -0.76 -8.94
CA TRP A 266 -12.91 0.45 -9.40
C TRP A 266 -13.82 1.45 -10.13
N ASN A 267 -15.01 1.06 -10.59
CA ASN A 267 -15.99 2.04 -11.08
C ASN A 267 -16.45 2.98 -9.95
N GLN A 268 -16.27 2.58 -8.68
CA GLN A 268 -16.54 3.46 -7.54
C GLN A 268 -15.67 4.71 -7.57
N VAL A 269 -14.45 4.66 -8.12
CA VAL A 269 -13.59 5.84 -8.28
C VAL A 269 -14.28 6.87 -9.16
N ALA A 270 -14.78 6.48 -10.33
CA ALA A 270 -15.50 7.41 -11.21
C ALA A 270 -16.83 7.90 -10.60
N ALA A 271 -17.48 7.10 -9.77
CA ALA A 271 -18.74 7.46 -9.11
C ALA A 271 -18.54 8.41 -7.91
N MET A 272 -17.43 8.30 -7.19
CA MET A 272 -17.20 9.00 -5.91
C MET A 272 -16.20 10.16 -6.02
N CYS A 273 -15.28 10.11 -6.98
CA CYS A 273 -14.24 11.13 -7.15
C CYS A 273 -14.72 12.24 -8.10
N PRO A 274 -14.41 13.51 -7.81
CA PRO A 274 -14.51 14.55 -8.83
C PRO A 274 -13.49 14.26 -9.94
N SER A 275 -13.66 14.86 -11.12
CA SER A 275 -12.77 14.62 -12.28
C SER A 275 -11.29 14.87 -11.96
N ASN A 276 -11.01 15.83 -11.08
CA ASN A 276 -9.67 16.08 -10.52
C ASN A 276 -9.74 15.98 -8.99
N PRO A 277 -9.57 14.78 -8.42
CA PRO A 277 -9.61 14.61 -6.97
C PRO A 277 -8.44 15.34 -6.33
N PRO A 278 -8.66 16.05 -5.20
CA PRO A 278 -7.57 16.67 -4.47
C PRO A 278 -6.63 15.59 -3.93
N PRO A 279 -5.35 15.92 -3.66
CA PRO A 279 -4.47 15.04 -2.90
C PRO A 279 -5.12 14.65 -1.57
N CYS A 280 -4.87 13.42 -1.14
CA CYS A 280 -5.40 12.90 0.11
C CYS A 280 -4.78 13.60 1.32
N GLN A 281 -5.55 14.50 1.94
CA GLN A 281 -5.27 15.04 3.27
C GLN A 281 -5.73 14.03 4.34
N LEU A 282 -5.05 12.89 4.46
CA LEU A 282 -5.34 11.88 5.51
C LEU A 282 -4.93 12.33 6.93
N PHE A 283 -4.74 13.64 7.12
CA PHE A 283 -4.10 14.27 8.27
C PHE A 283 -4.90 15.52 8.61
N GLU A 284 -5.15 15.81 9.89
CA GLU A 284 -5.61 17.13 10.33
C GLU A 284 -4.51 18.16 10.00
N PRO A 285 -4.60 18.94 8.90
CA PRO A 285 -3.58 19.93 8.62
C PRO A 285 -3.91 21.15 9.50
N PRO A 286 -2.94 21.77 10.18
CA PRO A 286 -3.08 23.18 10.49
C PRO A 286 -3.41 23.91 9.19
N ALA A 287 -4.36 24.85 9.22
CA ALA A 287 -4.76 25.59 8.03
C ALA A 287 -3.51 26.09 7.28
N ALA A 288 -3.38 25.67 6.00
CA ALA A 288 -2.34 25.99 5.02
C ALA A 288 -1.14 25.04 4.82
N GLN A 289 -1.15 23.78 5.27
CA GLN A 289 -0.10 22.82 4.89
C GLN A 289 -0.63 21.62 4.08
N SER A 290 0.02 21.34 2.94
CA SER A 290 -0.15 20.10 2.18
C SER A 290 0.23 18.91 3.07
N ASN A 291 -0.34 17.73 2.74
CA ASN A 291 -0.27 16.44 3.44
C ASN A 291 0.62 16.42 4.69
N GLY A 292 0.03 16.21 5.87
CA GLY A 292 0.75 15.95 7.11
C GLY A 292 1.75 14.78 7.01
N HIS A 293 2.33 14.37 8.14
CA HIS A 293 3.44 13.40 8.19
C HIS A 293 3.22 12.17 7.28
N LYS A 294 4.06 12.03 6.24
CA LYS A 294 4.10 10.88 5.33
C LYS A 294 4.27 9.57 6.12
N ALA A 295 3.76 8.46 5.59
CA ALA A 295 3.94 7.13 6.18
C ALA A 295 5.42 6.87 6.51
N GLN A 296 5.69 6.16 7.61
CA GLN A 296 7.05 5.89 8.12
C GLN A 296 8.01 5.35 7.05
N TRP A 297 7.49 4.63 6.05
CA TRP A 297 8.19 4.11 4.88
C TRP A 297 9.00 5.16 4.10
N ASN A 298 8.53 6.40 4.05
CA ASN A 298 9.23 7.46 3.31
C ASN A 298 10.51 7.93 3.98
N GLN A 299 10.71 7.58 5.26
CA GLN A 299 11.97 7.86 5.96
C GLN A 299 13.11 6.95 5.46
N LEU A 300 12.79 5.88 4.73
CA LEU A 300 13.75 4.91 4.20
C LEU A 300 14.37 5.34 2.87
N MET A 301 13.82 6.37 2.21
CA MET A 301 14.43 6.90 1.00
C MET A 301 15.78 7.51 1.34
N GLN A 302 16.83 7.07 0.64
CA GLN A 302 18.07 7.85 0.57
C GLN A 302 17.69 9.17 -0.12
N ARG A 303 17.53 10.24 0.67
CA ARG A 303 17.29 11.57 0.12
C ARG A 303 18.43 11.86 -0.84
N LYS A 304 18.12 12.13 -2.11
CA LYS A 304 19.12 12.66 -3.04
C LYS A 304 19.71 13.92 -2.39
N PRO A 305 21.04 14.10 -2.43
CA PRO A 305 21.69 15.30 -1.92
C PRO A 305 21.18 16.55 -2.63
#